data_AF-A0A5J4X585-F1
#
_entry.id   AF-A0A5J4X585-F1
#
_cell.length_a   1.000
_cell.length_b   1.000
_cell.length_c   1.000
_cell.angle_alpha   90.00
_cell.angle_beta   90.00
_cell.angle_gamma   90.00
#
_symmetry.space_group_name_H-M   'P 1'
#
loop_
_entity.id
_entity.type
_entity.pdbx_description
1 polymer ?
#
loop_
_entity_poly.entity_id
_entity_poly.type
_entity_poly.pdbx_seq_one_letter_code
_entity_poly.pdbx_strand_id
1 'polypeptide(L)'
;MYDNPPDPIFNKIQNSEIINTPKALHSLCMLTCYKINIHFSQENDQTALEVRHSSRQCLQYIQMLGDASVYTELTNVGYVGVLVIAISTASGSGEEENYEIRDGLGHISSFLGYLHQGRYNSATFPPQPLLALRAHEQLEEEGGNEEIDSQLINEGLDSNIKNSASRTNGWILNHFIEQGNLKPDQQ
;
A
#
# COMPACT_ATOMS: atom_id res chain seq x y z
N MET A 1 27.67 -1.02 12.96
CA MET A 1 26.37 -1.33 12.33
C MET A 1 25.57 -2.04 13.39
N TYR A 2 24.60 -1.36 14.00
CA TYR A 2 23.73 -2.00 14.97
C TYR A 2 22.67 -2.76 14.18
N ASP A 3 22.84 -4.08 14.06
CA ASP A 3 21.77 -4.99 13.69
C ASP A 3 20.74 -4.93 14.81
N ASN A 4 19.69 -4.12 14.62
CA ASN A 4 18.53 -4.23 15.47
C ASN A 4 17.96 -5.65 15.28
N PRO A 5 17.70 -6.39 16.37
CA PRO A 5 17.08 -7.69 16.24
C PRO A 5 15.74 -7.53 15.52
N PRO A 6 15.42 -8.41 14.57
CA PRO A 6 14.14 -8.35 13.87
C PRO A 6 13.00 -8.41 14.89
N ASP A 7 12.00 -7.54 14.68
CA ASP A 7 10.83 -7.39 15.54
C ASP A 7 10.23 -8.77 15.91
N PRO A 8 9.84 -9.04 17.17
CA PRO A 8 9.15 -10.28 17.54
C PRO A 8 7.95 -10.64 16.64
N ILE A 9 7.28 -9.65 16.06
CA ILE A 9 6.21 -9.79 15.06
C ILE A 9 6.76 -10.41 13.76
N PHE A 10 7.95 -10.01 13.31
CA PHE A 10 8.63 -10.50 12.11
C PHE A 10 8.78 -12.03 12.12
N ASN A 11 9.30 -12.59 13.23
CA ASN A 11 9.49 -14.03 13.37
C ASN A 11 8.18 -14.81 13.47
N LYS A 12 7.10 -14.17 13.91
CA LYS A 12 5.80 -14.80 14.10
C LYS A 12 4.99 -14.85 12.80
N ILE A 13 5.07 -13.81 11.98
CA ILE A 13 4.39 -13.76 10.66
C ILE A 13 5.05 -14.75 9.69
N GLN A 14 6.38 -14.76 9.61
CA GLN A 14 7.15 -15.61 8.68
C GLN A 14 6.88 -17.12 8.87
N ASN A 15 6.51 -17.54 10.08
CA ASN A 15 6.28 -18.95 10.42
C ASN A 15 4.79 -19.37 10.44
N SER A 16 3.86 -18.52 10.02
CA SER A 16 2.43 -18.74 10.26
C SER A 16 1.61 -18.96 9.00
N GLU A 17 0.63 -19.88 9.08
CA GLU A 17 -0.46 -20.09 8.10
C GLU A 17 -1.35 -18.84 7.88
N ILE A 18 -1.08 -17.75 8.61
CA ILE A 18 -1.83 -16.47 8.58
C ILE A 18 -1.66 -15.77 7.23
N ILE A 19 -0.48 -15.87 6.60
CA ILE A 19 -0.19 -15.24 5.29
C ILE A 19 -1.15 -15.74 4.20
N ASN A 20 -1.65 -16.97 4.33
CA ASN A 20 -2.51 -17.62 3.33
C ASN A 20 -3.98 -17.71 3.75
N THR A 21 -4.41 -16.97 4.77
CA THR A 21 -5.81 -16.98 5.22
C THR A 21 -6.51 -15.70 4.74
N PRO A 22 -7.38 -15.76 3.70
CA PRO A 22 -8.07 -14.58 3.16
C PRO A 22 -8.79 -13.73 4.22
N LYS A 23 -9.38 -14.39 5.23
CA LYS A 23 -10.06 -13.72 6.35
C LYS A 23 -9.11 -12.88 7.22
N ALA A 24 -7.87 -13.31 7.40
CA ALA A 24 -6.88 -12.59 8.19
C ALA A 24 -6.42 -11.33 7.47
N LEU A 25 -6.12 -11.44 6.16
CA LEU A 25 -5.76 -10.30 5.32
C LEU A 25 -6.86 -9.25 5.24
N HIS A 26 -8.10 -9.71 5.02
CA HIS A 26 -9.25 -8.82 5.03
C HIS A 26 -9.41 -8.09 6.37
N SER A 27 -9.28 -8.82 7.48
CA SER A 27 -9.37 -8.22 8.83
C SER A 27 -8.27 -7.18 9.06
N LEU A 28 -7.03 -7.46 8.64
CA LEU A 28 -5.92 -6.52 8.74
C LEU A 28 -6.17 -5.26 7.90
N CYS A 29 -6.67 -5.40 6.67
CA CYS A 29 -7.02 -4.26 5.83
C CYS A 29 -8.09 -3.39 6.51
N MET A 30 -9.15 -3.98 7.05
CA MET A 30 -10.17 -3.24 7.78
C MET A 30 -9.62 -2.51 9.02
N LEU A 31 -8.64 -3.10 9.72
CA LEU A 31 -8.03 -2.48 10.90
C LEU A 31 -7.17 -1.25 10.56
N THR A 32 -6.63 -1.14 9.34
CA THR A 32 -5.89 0.07 8.92
C THR A 32 -6.78 1.32 8.83
N CYS A 33 -8.09 1.13 8.65
CA CYS A 33 -9.10 2.19 8.66
C CYS A 33 -9.90 2.21 9.98
N TYR A 34 -9.45 1.49 11.02
CA TYR A 34 -10.19 1.39 12.28
C TYR A 34 -10.44 2.76 12.90
N LYS A 35 -11.71 3.09 13.13
CA LYS A 35 -12.16 4.38 13.70
C LYS A 35 -11.54 5.61 13.02
N ILE A 36 -11.28 5.52 11.72
CA ILE A 36 -10.83 6.66 10.93
C ILE A 36 -11.88 7.77 10.99
N ASN A 37 -11.46 9.03 11.12
CA ASN A 37 -12.35 10.19 11.26
C ASN A 37 -13.35 10.14 12.44
N ILE A 38 -13.13 9.28 13.44
CA ILE A 38 -13.93 9.23 14.66
C ILE A 38 -13.07 9.70 15.83
N HIS A 39 -13.45 10.83 16.43
CA HIS A 39 -12.81 11.38 17.62
C HIS A 39 -13.70 11.16 18.84
N PHE A 40 -13.19 10.43 19.84
CA PHE A 40 -13.94 10.13 21.07
C PHE A 40 -13.27 10.66 22.32
N SER A 41 -12.06 10.18 22.60
CA SER A 41 -11.21 10.65 23.70
C SER A 41 -9.76 10.47 23.32
N GLN A 42 -8.86 11.26 23.90
CA GLN A 42 -7.43 11.20 23.56
C GLN A 42 -6.85 9.78 23.67
N GLU A 43 -7.19 9.03 24.72
CA GLU A 43 -6.74 7.65 24.90
C GLU A 43 -7.30 6.70 23.81
N ASN A 44 -8.57 6.87 23.44
CA ASN A 44 -9.19 6.06 22.39
C ASN A 44 -8.64 6.39 21.01
N ASP A 45 -8.39 7.67 20.75
CA ASP A 45 -7.85 8.16 19.48
C ASP A 45 -6.39 7.69 19.31
N GLN A 46 -5.59 7.73 20.39
CA GLN A 46 -4.24 7.17 20.43
C GLN A 46 -4.25 5.65 20.18
N THR A 47 -5.13 4.93 20.87
CA THR A 47 -5.28 3.47 20.67
C THR A 47 -5.67 3.16 19.21
N ALA A 48 -6.58 3.95 18.64
CA ALA A 48 -6.99 3.78 17.25
C ALA A 48 -5.83 4.04 16.27
N LEU A 49 -5.01 5.07 16.52
CA LEU A 49 -3.79 5.33 15.74
C LEU A 49 -2.82 4.14 15.79
N GLU A 50 -2.56 3.60 16.98
CA GLU A 50 -1.65 2.46 17.17
C GLU A 50 -2.14 1.19 16.46
N VAL A 51 -3.45 0.91 16.53
CA VAL A 51 -4.07 -0.20 15.80
C VAL A 51 -3.89 -0.04 14.30
N ARG A 52 -4.15 1.17 13.77
CA ARG A 52 -3.99 1.45 12.34
C ARG A 52 -2.52 1.31 11.91
N HIS A 53 -1.59 1.89 12.66
CA HIS A 53 -0.15 1.82 12.39
C HIS A 53 0.36 0.38 12.40
N SER A 54 0.05 -0.37 13.46
CA SER A 54 0.49 -1.76 13.61
C SER A 54 -0.10 -2.66 12.52
N SER A 55 -1.34 -2.40 12.10
CA SER A 55 -1.98 -3.16 11.01
C SER A 55 -1.32 -2.86 9.65
N ARG A 56 -0.97 -1.60 9.37
CA ARG A 56 -0.21 -1.22 8.17
C ARG A 56 1.16 -1.86 8.14
N GLN A 57 1.90 -1.82 9.25
CA GLN A 57 3.20 -2.50 9.40
C GLN A 57 3.08 -4.01 9.11
N CYS A 58 2.05 -4.67 9.66
CA CYS A 58 1.81 -6.09 9.37
C CYS A 58 1.54 -6.34 7.88
N LEU A 59 0.71 -5.53 7.23
CA LEU A 59 0.43 -5.66 5.79
C LEU A 59 1.66 -5.38 4.93
N GLN A 60 2.52 -4.44 5.33
CA GLN A 60 3.80 -4.17 4.67
C GLN A 60 4.68 -5.42 4.67
N TYR A 61 4.83 -6.08 5.83
CA TYR A 61 5.59 -7.33 5.91
C TYR A 61 4.99 -8.41 5.02
N ILE A 62 3.66 -8.52 4.97
CA ILE A 62 2.99 -9.50 4.12
C ILE A 62 3.23 -9.19 2.64
N GLN A 63 3.12 -7.94 2.20
CA GLN A 63 3.45 -7.54 0.83
C GLN A 63 4.92 -7.82 0.49
N MET A 64 5.84 -7.54 1.43
CA MET A 64 7.28 -7.76 1.27
C MET A 64 7.67 -9.24 1.24
N LEU A 65 6.91 -10.15 1.84
CA LEU A 65 7.24 -11.58 1.86
C LEU A 65 6.34 -12.41 0.94
N GLY A 66 5.22 -11.83 0.51
CA GLY A 66 4.16 -12.50 -0.23
C GLY A 66 4.53 -12.84 -1.67
N ASP A 67 4.04 -14.00 -2.09
CA ASP A 67 4.09 -14.50 -3.45
C ASP A 67 2.86 -14.07 -4.27
N ALA A 68 2.71 -14.60 -5.47
CA ALA A 68 1.56 -14.33 -6.34
C ALA A 68 0.18 -14.57 -5.67
N SER A 69 0.09 -15.53 -4.75
CA SER A 69 -1.16 -15.82 -4.04
C SER A 69 -1.50 -14.69 -3.08
N VAL A 70 -0.52 -14.18 -2.34
CA VAL A 70 -0.70 -13.03 -1.45
C VAL A 70 -1.15 -11.79 -2.23
N TYR A 71 -0.52 -11.51 -3.38
CA TYR A 71 -0.92 -10.37 -4.21
C TYR A 71 -2.34 -10.52 -4.77
N THR A 72 -2.76 -11.75 -5.08
CA THR A 72 -4.14 -12.04 -5.48
C THR A 72 -5.12 -11.70 -4.34
N GLU A 73 -4.82 -12.15 -3.11
CA GLU A 73 -5.67 -11.88 -1.95
C GLU A 73 -5.70 -10.39 -1.59
N LEU A 74 -4.55 -9.71 -1.58
CA LEU A 74 -4.46 -8.26 -1.33
C LEU A 74 -5.30 -7.47 -2.35
N THR A 75 -5.22 -7.84 -3.63
CA THR A 75 -6.04 -7.22 -4.67
C THR A 75 -7.54 -7.49 -4.44
N ASN A 76 -7.91 -8.71 -4.05
CA ASN A 76 -9.30 -9.08 -3.79
C ASN A 76 -9.91 -8.34 -2.60
N VAL A 77 -9.11 -8.03 -1.57
CA VAL A 77 -9.59 -7.32 -0.37
C VAL A 77 -9.52 -5.79 -0.49
N GLY A 78 -9.14 -5.25 -1.65
CA GLY A 78 -9.12 -3.80 -1.87
C GLY A 78 -7.92 -3.10 -1.23
N TYR A 79 -6.79 -3.79 -1.08
CA TYR A 79 -5.63 -3.28 -0.33
C TYR A 79 -5.14 -1.91 -0.82
N VAL A 80 -5.10 -1.66 -2.13
CA VAL A 80 -4.67 -0.36 -2.67
C VAL A 80 -5.63 0.76 -2.27
N GLY A 81 -6.94 0.55 -2.38
CA GLY A 81 -7.94 1.53 -1.94
C GLY A 81 -7.81 1.84 -0.45
N VAL A 82 -7.54 0.81 0.36
CA VAL A 82 -7.28 0.96 1.79
C VAL A 82 -6.04 1.82 2.09
N LEU A 83 -4.97 1.66 1.31
CA LEU A 83 -3.78 2.52 1.42
C LEU A 83 -4.07 3.97 1.01
N VAL A 84 -4.87 4.18 -0.04
CA VAL A 84 -5.31 5.52 -0.48
C VAL A 84 -6.09 6.22 0.63
N ILE A 85 -7.05 5.54 1.25
CA ILE A 85 -7.81 6.08 2.39
C ILE A 85 -6.85 6.44 3.54
N ALA A 86 -5.87 5.59 3.83
CA ALA A 86 -4.91 5.84 4.90
C ALA A 86 -4.09 7.12 4.67
N ILE A 87 -3.52 7.31 3.46
CA ILE A 87 -2.74 8.52 3.15
C ILE A 87 -3.63 9.78 3.11
N SER A 88 -4.87 9.66 2.62
CA SER A 88 -5.83 10.79 2.53
C SER A 88 -6.16 11.38 3.90
N THR A 89 -6.16 10.54 4.93
CA THR A 89 -6.51 10.96 6.31
C THR A 89 -5.32 11.37 7.16
N ALA A 90 -4.10 11.28 6.63
CA ALA A 90 -2.88 11.72 7.31
C ALA A 90 -2.67 13.25 7.20
N SER A 91 -3.75 14.04 7.14
CA SER A 91 -3.77 15.47 6.77
C SER A 91 -3.27 16.45 7.85
N GLY A 92 -2.59 15.98 8.89
CA GLY A 92 -2.05 16.85 9.93
C GLY A 92 -0.71 17.48 9.53
N SER A 93 -0.12 18.20 10.48
CA SER A 93 1.23 18.77 10.37
C SER A 93 2.16 18.15 11.41
N GLY A 94 2.96 17.16 11.01
CA GLY A 94 3.92 16.51 11.89
C GLY A 94 4.88 15.56 11.17
N GLU A 95 6.01 15.23 11.79
CA GLU A 95 7.00 14.29 11.24
C GLU A 95 6.46 12.86 11.14
N GLU A 96 5.64 12.45 12.10
CA GLU A 96 5.01 11.11 12.14
C GLU A 96 3.99 10.93 10.99
N GLU A 97 3.24 11.98 10.66
CA GLU A 97 2.28 11.95 9.55
C GLU A 97 2.99 11.95 8.19
N ASN A 98 4.08 12.70 8.06
CA ASN A 98 4.95 12.65 6.89
C ASN A 98 5.53 11.24 6.66
N TYR A 99 5.90 10.55 7.75
CA TYR A 99 6.35 9.15 7.69
C TYR A 99 5.25 8.24 7.15
N GLU A 100 4.03 8.36 7.67
CA GLU A 100 2.88 7.54 7.27
C GLU A 100 2.49 7.77 5.80
N ILE A 101 2.46 9.02 5.35
CA ILE A 101 2.22 9.37 3.93
C ILE A 101 3.29 8.73 3.05
N ARG A 102 4.57 8.92 3.41
CA ARG A 102 5.69 8.38 2.63
C ARG A 102 5.65 6.85 2.56
N ASP A 103 5.39 6.20 3.68
CA ASP A 103 5.34 4.73 3.76
C ASP A 103 4.15 4.19 2.96
N GLY A 104 2.97 4.77 3.10
CA GLY A 104 1.79 4.43 2.31
C GLY A 104 2.00 4.59 0.80
N LEU A 105 2.56 5.72 0.36
CA LEU A 105 2.93 5.94 -1.05
C LEU A 105 3.95 4.89 -1.54
N GLY A 106 4.95 4.58 -0.71
CA GLY A 106 5.95 3.56 -1.00
C GLY A 106 5.35 2.16 -1.17
N HIS A 107 4.33 1.82 -0.38
CA HIS A 107 3.61 0.55 -0.48
C HIS A 107 2.79 0.48 -1.76
N ILE A 108 2.02 1.52 -2.08
CA ILE A 108 1.25 1.61 -3.33
C ILE A 108 2.19 1.46 -4.53
N SER A 109 3.25 2.28 -4.61
CA SER A 109 4.24 2.20 -5.69
C SER A 109 4.83 0.79 -5.83
N SER A 110 5.23 0.18 -4.72
CA SER A 110 5.84 -1.16 -4.75
C SER A 110 4.82 -2.22 -5.18
N PHE A 111 3.58 -2.12 -4.70
CA PHE A 111 2.51 -3.07 -5.03
C PHE A 111 2.19 -3.03 -6.54
N LEU A 112 1.92 -1.85 -7.08
CA LEU A 112 1.67 -1.66 -8.52
C LEU A 112 2.87 -2.08 -9.35
N GLY A 113 4.08 -1.72 -8.93
CA GLY A 113 5.31 -2.08 -9.64
C GLY A 113 5.55 -3.58 -9.75
N TYR A 114 5.33 -4.32 -8.66
CA TYR A 114 5.46 -5.78 -8.69
C TYR A 114 4.34 -6.46 -9.49
N LEU A 115 3.13 -5.92 -9.49
CA LEU A 115 2.07 -6.43 -10.37
C LEU A 115 2.39 -6.23 -11.85
N HIS A 116 3.03 -5.11 -12.22
CA HIS A 116 3.40 -4.81 -13.62
C HIS A 116 4.64 -5.56 -14.11
N GLN A 117 5.70 -5.59 -13.31
CA GLN A 117 6.99 -6.12 -13.76
C GLN A 117 7.29 -7.52 -13.23
N GLY A 118 6.43 -8.06 -12.35
CA GLY A 118 6.77 -9.22 -11.56
C GLY A 118 7.79 -8.90 -10.48
N ARG A 119 8.19 -9.94 -9.75
CA ARG A 119 9.16 -9.86 -8.66
C ARG A 119 10.18 -10.96 -8.79
N TYR A 120 11.46 -10.66 -8.57
CA TYR A 120 12.57 -11.59 -8.85
C TYR A 120 13.62 -11.72 -7.72
N ASN A 121 13.34 -11.23 -6.51
CA ASN A 121 14.32 -11.20 -5.40
C ASN A 121 13.99 -12.13 -4.21
N SER A 122 12.77 -12.10 -3.69
CA SER A 122 12.38 -12.86 -2.48
C SER A 122 11.31 -13.90 -2.82
N ALA A 123 10.08 -13.47 -3.08
CA ALA A 123 9.01 -14.31 -3.59
C ALA A 123 8.85 -14.02 -5.08
N THR A 124 9.37 -14.92 -5.92
CA THR A 124 9.43 -14.69 -7.36
C THR A 124 8.09 -14.99 -8.03
N PHE A 125 7.59 -14.06 -8.83
CA PHE A 125 6.41 -14.27 -9.66
C PHE A 125 6.49 -13.40 -10.95
N PRO A 126 5.91 -13.86 -12.07
CA PRO A 126 5.86 -13.07 -13.30
C PRO A 126 4.89 -11.89 -13.18
N PRO A 127 4.90 -10.92 -14.11
CA PRO A 127 3.85 -9.91 -14.22
C PRO A 127 2.43 -10.48 -14.07
N GLN A 128 1.57 -9.74 -13.36
CA GLN A 128 0.18 -10.10 -13.05
C GLN A 128 -0.78 -9.03 -13.61
N PRO A 129 -0.95 -8.93 -14.94
CA PRO A 129 -1.65 -7.82 -15.58
C PRO A 129 -3.13 -7.69 -15.18
N LEU A 130 -3.82 -8.79 -14.93
CA LEU A 130 -5.22 -8.75 -14.48
C LEU A 130 -5.37 -8.20 -13.06
N LEU A 131 -4.42 -8.50 -12.17
CA LEU A 131 -4.39 -7.94 -10.83
C LEU A 131 -3.97 -6.48 -10.86
N ALA A 132 -3.01 -6.12 -11.73
CA ALA A 132 -2.62 -4.74 -11.95
C ALA A 132 -3.83 -3.90 -12.38
N LEU A 133 -4.60 -4.36 -13.37
CA LEU A 133 -5.83 -3.68 -13.80
C LEU A 133 -6.79 -3.42 -12.64
N ARG A 134 -7.14 -4.46 -11.87
CA ARG A 134 -8.05 -4.33 -10.72
C ARG A 134 -7.50 -3.37 -9.65
N ALA A 135 -6.18 -3.37 -9.42
CA ALA A 135 -5.55 -2.45 -8.48
C ALA A 135 -5.63 -0.99 -8.94
N HIS A 136 -5.55 -0.72 -10.26
CA HIS A 136 -5.73 0.63 -10.80
C HIS A 136 -7.19 1.06 -10.72
N GLU A 137 -8.14 0.17 -11.02
CA GLU A 137 -9.58 0.43 -10.86
C GLU A 137 -9.89 0.82 -9.40
N GLN A 138 -9.38 0.08 -8.42
CA GLN A 138 -9.55 0.41 -6.99
C GLN A 138 -8.92 1.75 -6.61
N LEU A 139 -7.75 2.06 -7.18
CA LEU A 139 -7.08 3.33 -6.93
C LEU A 139 -7.92 4.49 -7.47
N GLU A 140 -8.48 4.36 -8.68
CA GLU A 140 -9.35 5.37 -9.29
C GLU A 140 -10.68 5.51 -8.53
N GLU A 141 -11.31 4.40 -8.14
CA GLU A 141 -12.57 4.39 -7.39
C GLU A 141 -12.48 5.16 -6.06
N GLU A 142 -11.33 5.09 -5.38
CA GLU A 142 -11.09 5.77 -4.10
C GLU A 142 -10.46 7.18 -4.26
N GLY A 143 -10.39 7.72 -5.47
CA GLY A 143 -9.78 9.05 -5.72
C GLY A 143 -8.27 9.09 -5.48
N GLY A 144 -7.60 7.95 -5.62
CA GLY A 144 -6.18 7.80 -5.33
C GLY A 144 -5.29 8.61 -6.25
N ASN A 145 -5.70 8.88 -7.49
CA ASN A 145 -4.93 9.72 -8.41
C ASN A 145 -4.82 11.16 -7.87
N GLU A 146 -5.95 11.75 -7.48
CA GLU A 146 -6.02 13.08 -6.90
C GLU A 146 -5.24 13.16 -5.59
N GLU A 147 -5.38 12.14 -4.74
CA GLU A 147 -4.66 12.09 -3.47
C GLU A 147 -3.15 12.02 -3.69
N ILE A 148 -2.67 11.13 -4.56
CA ILE A 148 -1.23 11.01 -4.86
C ILE A 148 -0.69 12.30 -5.49
N ASP A 149 -1.44 12.92 -6.41
CA ASP A 149 -1.06 14.18 -7.04
C ASP A 149 -0.94 15.33 -6.03
N SER A 150 -1.83 15.37 -5.03
CA SER A 150 -1.76 16.39 -3.97
C SER A 150 -0.44 16.30 -3.18
N GLN A 151 0.12 15.10 -3.04
CA GLN A 151 1.39 14.87 -2.33
C GLN A 151 2.62 15.33 -3.13
N LEU A 152 2.50 15.60 -4.43
CA LEU A 152 3.60 16.17 -5.24
C LEU A 152 3.93 17.61 -4.84
N ILE A 153 2.91 18.37 -4.43
CA ILE A 153 3.04 19.78 -4.04
C ILE A 153 3.17 19.96 -2.53
N ASN A 154 3.05 18.88 -1.74
CA ASN A 154 3.16 18.93 -0.29
C ASN A 154 4.51 19.57 0.13
N GLU A 155 4.46 20.70 0.84
CA GLU A 155 5.63 21.46 1.30
C GLU A 155 6.18 20.94 2.64
N GLY A 156 5.54 19.93 3.24
CA GLY A 156 6.08 19.16 4.35
C GLY A 156 7.50 18.69 4.03
N LEU A 157 8.41 18.87 5.00
CA LEU A 157 9.87 18.86 4.92
C LEU A 157 10.59 17.63 4.32
N ASP A 158 9.90 16.69 3.65
CA ASP A 158 10.51 15.47 3.16
C ASP A 158 10.47 15.36 1.63
N SER A 159 11.63 15.60 0.99
CA SER A 159 11.85 15.33 -0.44
C SER A 159 11.53 13.89 -0.82
N ASN A 160 11.51 12.97 0.14
CA ASN A 160 11.12 11.59 -0.07
C ASN A 160 9.63 11.40 -0.33
N ILE A 161 8.72 12.24 0.21
CA ILE A 161 7.28 12.15 -0.10
C ILE A 161 7.04 12.46 -1.57
N LYS A 162 7.60 13.57 -2.07
CA LYS A 162 7.50 13.96 -3.48
C LYS A 162 8.07 12.90 -4.41
N ASN A 163 9.19 12.29 -4.02
CA ASN A 163 9.80 11.19 -4.76
C ASN A 163 8.89 9.96 -4.79
N SER A 164 8.37 9.54 -3.63
CA SER A 164 7.42 8.43 -3.54
C SER A 164 6.17 8.67 -4.38
N ALA A 165 5.55 9.84 -4.29
CA ALA A 165 4.38 10.22 -5.10
C ALA A 165 4.72 10.20 -6.60
N SER A 166 5.84 10.80 -7.01
CA SER A 166 6.30 10.79 -8.41
C SER A 166 6.53 9.37 -8.93
N ARG A 167 7.08 8.49 -8.09
CA ARG A 167 7.30 7.09 -8.43
C ARG A 167 5.99 6.34 -8.59
N THR A 168 5.02 6.55 -7.68
CA THR A 168 3.68 5.97 -7.78
C THR A 168 2.98 6.42 -9.06
N ASN A 169 3.03 7.71 -9.38
CA ASN A 169 2.51 8.24 -10.65
C ASN A 169 3.18 7.63 -11.87
N GLY A 170 4.49 7.40 -11.83
CA GLY A 170 5.19 6.69 -12.91
C GLY A 170 4.59 5.31 -13.20
N TRP A 171 4.21 4.55 -12.17
CA TRP A 171 3.56 3.25 -12.34
C TRP A 171 2.15 3.36 -12.92
N ILE A 172 1.37 4.32 -12.42
CA ILE A 172 0.01 4.60 -12.91
C ILE A 172 0.05 5.00 -14.39
N LEU A 173 0.94 5.91 -14.77
CA LEU A 173 1.10 6.35 -16.16
C LEU A 173 1.57 5.22 -17.08
N ASN A 174 2.53 4.40 -16.63
CA ASN A 174 3.00 3.25 -17.40
C ASN A 174 1.86 2.27 -17.70
N HIS A 175 0.95 2.03 -16.73
CA HIS A 175 -0.24 1.22 -16.98
C HIS A 175 -1.09 1.77 -18.11
N PHE A 176 -1.40 3.07 -18.08
CA PHE A 176 -2.23 3.69 -19.12
C PHE A 176 -1.56 3.67 -20.50
N ILE A 177 -0.23 3.84 -20.55
CA ILE A 177 0.54 3.69 -21.80
C ILE A 177 0.46 2.26 -22.31
N GLU A 178 0.63 1.26 -21.46
CA GLU A 178 0.51 -0.16 -21.83
C GLU A 178 -0.91 -0.50 -22.32
N GLN A 179 -1.95 -0.03 -21.63
CA GLN A 179 -3.35 -0.19 -22.07
C GLN A 179 -3.63 0.52 -23.41
N GLY A 180 -3.11 1.73 -23.60
CA GLY A 180 -3.24 2.49 -24.84
C GLY A 180 -2.50 1.84 -26.03
N ASN A 181 -1.38 1.17 -25.75
CA ASN A 181 -0.62 0.40 -26.74
C ASN A 181 -1.29 -0.95 -27.06
N LEU A 182 -2.25 -1.42 -26.25
CA LEU A 182 -2.87 -2.73 -26.39
C LEU A 182 -3.98 -2.84 -27.46
N LYS A 183 -4.36 -1.78 -28.21
CA LYS A 183 -5.26 -1.96 -29.39
C LYS A 183 -5.09 -0.94 -30.54
N PRO A 184 -5.35 -1.33 -31.83
CA PRO A 184 -5.52 -2.68 -32.36
C PRO A 184 -4.53 -3.01 -33.51
N ASP A 185 -3.92 -4.20 -33.47
CA ASP A 185 -3.63 -4.90 -34.73
C ASP A 185 -4.98 -5.23 -35.37
N GLN A 186 -5.24 -4.57 -36.50
CA GLN A 186 -6.39 -4.82 -37.35
C GLN A 186 -6.15 -6.07 -38.20
N GLN A 187 -7.21 -6.89 -38.31
CA GLN A 187 -7.48 -8.03 -39.21
C GLN A 187 -7.06 -9.43 -38.75
#